data_AF-A0A2V6WP65-F1
#
_entry.id   AF-A0A2V6WP65-F1
#
_cell.length_a   1.000
_cell.length_b   1.000
_cell.length_c   1.000
_cell.angle_alpha   90.00
_cell.angle_beta   90.00
_cell.angle_gamma   90.00
#
_symmetry.space_group_name_H-M   'P 1'
#
loop_
_entity.id
_entity.type
_entity.pdbx_description
1 polymer ?
#
loop_
_entity_poly.entity_id
_entity_poly.type
_entity_poly.pdbx_seq_one_letter_code
_entity_poly.pdbx_strand_id
1 'polypeptide(L)'
;MARSPKRRARRPTRSARATRSVPPKPSEAEQRLLALARELAALGVDPLPRAVDLLADAYAPDAPLPRAMYRASLAGRGDKTKMLALAWAREQVRMALEEILIGSRTAVGLTAETHAWVLLAACEALAHEPPSAVADRRRALAELTRRAH
;
A
#
# COMPACT_ATOMS: atom_id res chain seq x y z
N MET A 1 74.35 11.82 -0.82
CA MET A 1 73.79 11.02 0.30
C MET A 1 73.11 11.98 1.28
N ALA A 2 71.90 11.83 1.80
CA ALA A 2 70.69 11.09 1.46
C ALA A 2 69.54 11.92 2.09
N ARG A 3 68.48 12.27 1.34
CA ARG A 3 67.32 13.01 1.89
C ARG A 3 66.43 12.03 2.64
N SER A 4 66.29 12.23 3.96
CA SER A 4 65.39 11.44 4.82
C SER A 4 63.93 11.66 4.42
N PRO A 5 63.10 10.61 4.26
CA PRO A 5 61.70 10.80 3.91
C PRO A 5 60.87 11.20 5.14
N LYS A 6 60.14 12.32 5.05
CA LYS A 6 59.14 12.74 6.04
C LYS A 6 57.99 11.72 6.05
N ARG A 7 57.97 10.87 7.07
CA ARG A 7 56.89 9.93 7.39
C ARG A 7 55.61 10.72 7.70
N ARG A 8 54.71 10.84 6.72
CA ARG A 8 53.35 11.37 6.93
C ARG A 8 52.60 10.42 7.86
N ALA A 9 52.38 10.85 9.09
CA ALA A 9 51.51 10.16 10.02
C ALA A 9 50.09 10.14 9.44
N ARG A 10 49.63 8.96 9.00
CA ARG A 10 48.22 8.73 8.66
C ARG A 10 47.40 8.90 9.93
N ARG A 11 46.57 9.95 9.96
CA ARG A 11 45.56 10.17 10.99
C ARG A 11 44.62 8.95 10.98
N PRO A 12 44.36 8.29 12.12
CA PRO A 12 43.44 7.15 12.13
C PRO A 12 42.08 7.63 11.67
N THR A 13 41.60 7.08 10.55
CA THR A 13 40.21 7.19 10.12
C THR A 13 39.36 6.63 11.24
N ARG A 14 38.68 7.52 11.95
CA ARG A 14 37.71 7.19 12.98
C ARG A 14 36.67 6.30 12.30
N SER A 15 36.79 4.99 12.53
CA SER A 15 35.83 3.99 12.07
C SER A 15 34.46 4.49 12.47
N ALA A 16 33.66 4.88 11.46
CA ALA A 16 32.27 5.25 11.66
C ALA A 16 31.61 3.97 12.15
N ARG A 17 31.52 3.85 13.48
CA ARG A 17 30.81 2.78 14.17
C ARG A 17 29.46 2.68 13.48
N ALA A 18 29.21 1.57 12.80
CA ALA A 18 27.95 1.32 12.12
C ALA A 18 26.84 1.51 13.16
N THR A 19 26.21 2.67 13.14
CA THR A 19 25.03 2.94 13.95
C THR A 19 24.00 1.96 13.43
N ARG A 20 23.67 0.97 14.24
CA ARG A 20 22.55 0.05 14.00
C ARG A 20 21.39 0.90 13.51
N SER A 21 21.03 0.78 12.24
CA SER A 21 19.88 1.47 11.68
C SER A 21 18.65 0.83 12.32
N VAL A 22 18.09 1.49 13.33
CA VAL A 22 16.78 1.11 13.87
C VAL A 22 15.78 1.30 12.73
N PRO A 23 15.00 0.27 12.35
CA PRO A 23 14.01 0.44 11.30
C PRO A 23 13.02 1.55 11.71
N PRO A 24 12.67 2.46 10.79
CA PRO A 24 11.73 3.53 11.10
C PRO A 24 10.40 2.92 11.55
N LYS A 25 9.76 3.55 12.54
CA LYS A 25 8.44 3.13 13.00
C LYS A 25 7.43 3.30 11.84
N PRO A 26 6.62 2.28 11.50
CA PRO A 26 5.63 2.39 10.44
C PRO A 26 4.65 3.53 10.74
N SER A 27 4.33 4.33 9.74
CA SER A 27 3.28 5.34 9.83
C SER A 27 1.90 4.69 10.09
N GLU A 28 0.93 5.50 10.52
CA GLU A 28 -0.45 5.04 10.68
C GLU A 28 -1.01 4.48 9.36
N ALA A 29 -0.69 5.11 8.23
CA ALA A 29 -1.12 4.66 6.91
C ALA A 29 -0.56 3.27 6.57
N GLU A 30 0.74 3.05 6.80
CA GLU A 30 1.36 1.75 6.60
C GLU A 30 0.69 0.67 7.47
N GLN A 31 0.44 0.98 8.74
CA GLN A 31 -0.21 0.03 9.65
C GLN A 31 -1.62 -0.35 9.19
N ARG A 32 -2.42 0.63 8.75
CA ARG A 32 -3.78 0.42 8.25
C ARG A 32 -3.79 -0.38 6.94
N LEU A 33 -2.91 -0.06 6.00
CA LEU A 33 -2.80 -0.80 4.74
C LEU A 33 -2.35 -2.25 4.97
N LEU A 34 -1.39 -2.48 5.85
CA LEU A 34 -0.96 -3.83 6.19
C LEU A 34 -2.02 -4.62 6.98
N ALA A 35 -2.83 -3.96 7.81
CA ALA A 35 -3.98 -4.58 8.46
C ALA A 35 -5.04 -4.96 7.43
N LEU A 36 -5.40 -4.03 6.55
CA LEU A 36 -6.31 -4.24 5.43
C LEU A 36 -5.89 -5.42 4.54
N ALA A 37 -4.61 -5.50 4.17
CA ALA A 37 -4.08 -6.63 3.40
C ALA A 37 -4.24 -7.98 4.13
N ARG A 38 -4.04 -8.01 5.45
CA ARG A 38 -4.27 -9.22 6.26
C ARG A 38 -5.74 -9.58 6.35
N GLU A 39 -6.62 -8.60 6.49
CA GLU A 39 -8.07 -8.81 6.52
C GLU A 39 -8.56 -9.39 5.20
N LEU A 40 -8.08 -8.87 4.06
CA LEU A 40 -8.35 -9.42 2.74
C LEU A 40 -7.85 -10.87 2.61
N ALA A 41 -6.60 -11.13 2.98
CA ALA A 41 -6.02 -12.48 2.92
C ALA A 41 -6.73 -13.49 3.83
N ALA A 42 -7.43 -13.02 4.87
CA ALA A 42 -8.20 -13.86 5.78
C ALA A 42 -9.65 -14.11 5.31
N LEU A 43 -10.07 -13.54 4.17
CA LEU A 43 -11.40 -13.78 3.61
C LEU A 43 -11.52 -15.24 3.15
N GLY A 44 -12.53 -15.92 3.66
CA GLY A 44 -12.82 -17.32 3.37
C GLY A 44 -13.72 -17.49 2.14
N VAL A 45 -14.86 -18.16 2.33
CA VAL A 45 -15.81 -18.47 1.24
C VAL A 45 -16.40 -17.20 0.64
N ASP A 46 -16.48 -17.19 -0.69
CA ASP A 46 -16.95 -16.07 -1.52
C ASP A 46 -16.25 -14.73 -1.17
N PRO A 47 -14.92 -14.66 -1.33
CA PRO A 47 -14.12 -13.56 -0.80
C PRO A 47 -14.32 -12.25 -1.57
N LEU A 48 -14.64 -12.30 -2.87
CA LEU A 48 -14.61 -11.11 -3.72
C LEU A 48 -15.66 -10.03 -3.36
N PRO A 49 -16.96 -10.34 -3.15
CA PRO A 49 -17.92 -9.33 -2.72
C PRO A 49 -17.53 -8.69 -1.39
N ARG A 50 -17.06 -9.50 -0.44
CA ARG A 50 -16.62 -9.03 0.88
C ARG A 50 -15.36 -8.17 0.80
N ALA A 51 -14.44 -8.50 -0.10
CA ALA A 51 -13.25 -7.70 -0.36
C ALA A 51 -13.61 -6.31 -0.89
N VAL A 52 -14.57 -6.24 -1.83
CA VAL A 52 -15.08 -4.95 -2.35
C VAL A 52 -15.69 -4.11 -1.24
N ASP A 53 -16.53 -4.71 -0.39
CA ASP A 53 -17.14 -3.98 0.74
C ASP A 53 -16.09 -3.46 1.72
N LEU A 54 -15.13 -4.32 2.09
CA LEU A 54 -14.09 -3.99 3.05
C LEU A 54 -13.16 -2.88 2.51
N LEU A 55 -12.78 -2.94 1.23
CA LEU A 55 -12.05 -1.87 0.56
C LEU A 55 -12.87 -0.57 0.47
N ALA A 56 -14.15 -0.67 0.11
CA ALA A 56 -15.00 0.50 0.00
C ALA A 56 -15.20 1.22 1.35
N ASP A 57 -15.35 0.46 2.44
CA ASP A 57 -15.43 0.99 3.79
C ASP A 57 -14.10 1.63 4.23
N ALA A 58 -12.97 0.99 3.90
CA ALA A 58 -11.65 1.50 4.22
C ALA A 58 -11.35 2.84 3.50
N TYR A 59 -11.85 3.01 2.27
CA TYR A 59 -11.62 4.19 1.44
C TYR A 59 -12.80 5.18 1.38
N ALA A 60 -13.84 5.00 2.21
CA ALA A 60 -14.95 5.94 2.27
C ALA A 60 -14.46 7.38 2.61
N PRO A 61 -15.19 8.44 2.20
CA PRO A 61 -14.75 9.84 2.38
C PRO A 61 -14.34 10.21 3.81
N ASP A 62 -15.08 9.70 4.80
CA ASP A 62 -14.84 9.97 6.22
C ASP A 62 -13.97 8.91 6.91
N ALA A 63 -13.53 7.89 6.17
CA ALA A 63 -12.69 6.83 6.71
C ALA A 63 -11.30 7.37 7.11
N PRO A 64 -10.68 6.78 8.13
CA PRO A 64 -9.38 7.26 8.62
C PRO A 64 -8.22 6.97 7.66
N LEU A 65 -8.31 5.95 6.81
CA LEU A 65 -7.22 5.53 5.93
C LEU A 65 -6.84 6.59 4.88
N PRO A 66 -7.76 7.16 4.06
CA PRO A 66 -7.42 8.21 3.11
C PRO A 66 -6.69 9.40 3.74
N ARG A 67 -7.15 9.85 4.91
CA ARG A 67 -6.51 10.94 5.65
C ARG A 67 -5.12 10.56 6.16
N ALA A 68 -4.96 9.34 6.67
CA ALA A 68 -3.65 8.84 7.10
C ALA A 68 -2.67 8.76 5.93
N MET A 69 -3.12 8.26 4.76
CA MET A 69 -2.30 8.19 3.53
C MET A 69 -1.86 9.58 3.07
N TYR A 70 -2.77 10.55 3.05
CA TYR A 70 -2.44 11.93 2.71
C TYR A 70 -1.38 12.52 3.66
N ARG A 71 -1.54 12.33 4.97
CA ARG A 71 -0.56 12.78 5.98
C ARG A 71 0.79 12.08 5.83
N ALA A 72 0.80 10.77 5.57
CA ALA A 72 2.03 10.00 5.35
C ALA A 72 2.76 10.46 4.08
N SER A 73 2.02 10.76 3.00
CA SER A 73 2.59 11.34 1.77
C SER A 73 3.24 12.70 2.02
N LEU A 74 2.58 13.60 2.75
CA LEU A 74 3.15 14.90 3.12
C LEU A 74 4.40 14.76 3.99
N ALA A 75 4.35 13.91 5.02
CA ALA A 75 5.46 13.69 5.95
C ALA A 75 6.64 12.93 5.31
N GLY A 76 6.39 12.16 4.25
CA GLY A 76 7.39 11.42 3.49
C GLY A 76 8.03 12.23 2.35
N ARG A 77 7.61 13.47 2.09
CA ARG A 77 8.20 14.30 1.03
C ARG A 77 9.70 14.48 1.27
N GLY A 78 10.52 14.00 0.33
CA GLY A 78 11.99 14.03 0.42
C GLY A 78 12.62 12.81 1.10
N ASP A 79 11.82 11.89 1.66
CA ASP A 79 12.28 10.65 2.29
C ASP A 79 11.86 9.44 1.44
N LYS A 80 12.78 8.98 0.58
CA LYS A 80 12.53 7.86 -0.34
C LYS A 80 12.18 6.56 0.41
N THR A 81 12.73 6.35 1.60
CA THR A 81 12.47 5.13 2.39
C THR A 81 11.04 5.11 2.89
N LYS A 82 10.53 6.23 3.42
CA LYS A 82 9.12 6.33 3.83
C LYS A 82 8.15 6.20 2.66
N MET A 83 8.45 6.85 1.53
CA MET A 83 7.60 6.74 0.34
C MET A 83 7.57 5.31 -0.20
N LEU A 84 8.72 4.62 -0.20
CA LEU A 84 8.79 3.21 -0.60
C LEU A 84 8.02 2.31 0.36
N ALA A 85 8.15 2.53 1.68
CA ALA A 85 7.41 1.74 2.68
C ALA A 85 5.89 1.91 2.53
N LEU A 86 5.42 3.14 2.29
CA LEU A 86 4.00 3.42 2.03
C LEU A 86 3.52 2.76 0.73
N ALA A 87 4.29 2.89 -0.36
CA ALA A 87 3.98 2.26 -1.64
C ALA A 87 3.93 0.73 -1.52
N TRP A 88 4.87 0.14 -0.78
CA TRP A 88 4.90 -1.29 -0.50
C TRP A 88 3.69 -1.74 0.32
N ALA A 89 3.28 -0.99 1.35
CA ALA A 89 2.09 -1.31 2.12
C ALA A 89 0.81 -1.29 1.25
N ARG A 90 0.69 -0.36 0.31
CA ARG A 90 -0.40 -0.34 -0.68
C ARG A 90 -0.33 -1.53 -1.63
N GLU A 91 0.87 -1.91 -2.05
CA GLU A 91 1.10 -3.08 -2.90
C GLU A 91 0.67 -4.38 -2.22
N GLN A 92 0.87 -4.52 -0.91
CA GLN A 92 0.37 -5.67 -0.16
C GLN A 92 -1.17 -5.82 -0.24
N VAL A 93 -1.91 -4.70 -0.26
CA VAL A 93 -3.37 -4.72 -0.44
C VAL A 93 -3.73 -5.20 -1.84
N ARG A 94 -3.01 -4.70 -2.86
CA ARG A 94 -3.22 -5.10 -4.25
C ARG A 94 -2.94 -6.59 -4.47
N MET A 95 -1.83 -7.10 -3.95
CA MET A 95 -1.48 -8.53 -4.04
C MET A 95 -2.52 -9.41 -3.35
N ALA A 96 -2.99 -9.03 -2.15
CA ALA A 96 -4.04 -9.78 -1.46
C ALA A 96 -5.34 -9.81 -2.27
N LEU A 97 -5.69 -8.71 -2.94
CA LEU A 97 -6.85 -8.65 -3.83
C LEU A 97 -6.66 -9.47 -5.12
N GLU A 98 -5.45 -9.49 -5.69
CA GLU A 98 -5.11 -10.32 -6.85
C GLU A 98 -5.30 -11.81 -6.54
N GLU A 99 -4.84 -12.30 -5.39
CA GLU A 99 -5.04 -13.69 -4.97
C GLU A 99 -6.53 -14.08 -4.89
N ILE A 100 -7.36 -13.17 -4.36
CA ILE A 100 -8.83 -13.35 -4.35
C ILE A 100 -9.38 -13.46 -5.77
N LEU A 101 -8.87 -12.63 -6.69
CA LEU A 101 -9.31 -12.58 -8.09
C LEU A 101 -8.86 -13.80 -8.89
N ILE A 102 -7.68 -14.38 -8.59
CA ILE A 102 -7.22 -15.64 -9.20
C ILE A 102 -8.22 -16.77 -8.92
N GLY A 103 -8.78 -16.82 -7.71
CA GLY A 103 -9.83 -17.77 -7.34
C GLY A 103 -11.24 -17.44 -7.84
N SER A 104 -11.44 -16.27 -8.46
CA SER A 104 -12.75 -15.74 -8.81
C SER A 104 -12.98 -15.70 -10.33
N ARG A 105 -14.07 -16.30 -10.82
CA ARG A 105 -14.47 -16.13 -12.23
C ARG A 105 -15.27 -14.84 -12.42
N THR A 106 -14.59 -13.74 -12.71
CA THR A 106 -15.23 -12.44 -12.99
C THR A 106 -15.65 -12.30 -14.46
N ALA A 107 -16.71 -11.56 -14.74
CA ALA A 107 -17.23 -11.36 -16.10
C ALA A 107 -16.40 -10.39 -16.97
N VAL A 108 -15.41 -9.70 -16.39
CA VAL A 108 -14.79 -8.50 -16.99
C VAL A 108 -13.68 -8.82 -18.00
N GLY A 109 -13.32 -10.09 -18.21
CA GLY A 109 -12.34 -10.50 -19.23
C GLY A 109 -10.91 -9.96 -19.02
N LEU A 110 -10.62 -9.37 -17.85
CA LEU A 110 -9.30 -8.89 -17.46
C LEU A 110 -8.50 -10.00 -16.77
N THR A 111 -7.18 -9.90 -16.82
CA THR A 111 -6.31 -10.70 -15.94
C THR A 111 -6.56 -10.34 -14.47
N ALA A 112 -6.34 -11.27 -13.55
CA ALA A 112 -6.50 -11.02 -12.12
C ALA A 112 -5.67 -9.83 -11.65
N GLU A 113 -4.41 -9.73 -12.10
CA GLU A 113 -3.52 -8.60 -11.85
C GLU A 113 -4.14 -7.25 -12.27
N THR A 114 -4.57 -7.16 -13.53
CA THR A 114 -5.14 -5.92 -14.08
C THR A 114 -6.43 -5.55 -13.37
N HIS A 115 -7.27 -6.55 -13.07
CA HIS A 115 -8.51 -6.33 -12.35
C HIS A 115 -8.25 -5.86 -10.91
N ALA A 116 -7.24 -6.39 -10.23
CA ALA A 116 -6.84 -5.94 -8.89
C ALA A 116 -6.40 -4.47 -8.91
N TRP A 117 -5.62 -4.05 -9.92
CA TRP A 117 -5.24 -2.66 -10.11
C TRP A 117 -6.46 -1.73 -10.30
N VAL A 118 -7.37 -2.10 -11.21
CA VAL A 118 -8.57 -1.31 -11.51
C VAL A 118 -9.47 -1.20 -10.29
N LEU A 119 -9.74 -2.32 -9.61
CA LEU A 119 -10.66 -2.36 -8.49
C LEU A 119 -10.10 -1.61 -7.27
N LEU A 120 -8.80 -1.75 -6.98
CA LEU A 120 -8.16 -0.97 -5.91
C LEU A 120 -8.21 0.53 -6.22
N ALA A 121 -7.88 0.95 -7.45
CA ALA A 121 -7.95 2.36 -7.84
C ALA A 121 -9.38 2.91 -7.75
N ALA A 122 -10.39 2.11 -8.13
CA ALA A 122 -11.78 2.53 -8.05
C ALA A 122 -12.28 2.65 -6.59
N CYS A 123 -11.81 1.78 -5.69
CA CYS A 123 -12.07 1.92 -4.26
C CYS A 123 -11.36 3.15 -3.69
N GLU A 124 -10.09 3.40 -4.05
CA GLU A 124 -9.35 4.60 -3.63
C GLU A 124 -10.04 5.90 -4.05
N ALA A 125 -10.65 5.91 -5.23
CA ALA A 125 -11.40 7.05 -5.74
C ALA A 125 -12.63 7.41 -4.88
N LEU A 126 -13.18 6.47 -4.09
CA LEU A 126 -14.28 6.75 -3.17
C LEU A 126 -13.94 7.83 -2.15
N ALA A 127 -12.66 7.99 -1.79
CA ALA A 127 -12.21 9.03 -0.89
C ALA A 127 -12.42 10.46 -1.43
N HIS A 128 -12.69 10.58 -2.74
CA HIS A 128 -12.89 11.85 -3.45
C HIS A 128 -14.35 12.07 -3.86
N GLU A 129 -15.24 11.13 -3.56
CA GLU A 129 -16.68 11.24 -3.85
C GLU A 129 -17.40 11.98 -2.71
N PRO A 130 -18.52 12.67 -3.00
CA PRO A 130 -19.38 13.15 -1.93
C PRO A 130 -20.00 11.96 -1.18
N PRO A 131 -20.25 12.05 0.13
CA PRO A 131 -20.82 10.95 0.92
C PRO A 131 -22.12 10.37 0.34
N SER A 132 -22.94 11.22 -0.30
CA SER A 132 -24.19 10.81 -0.95
C SER A 132 -24.01 9.89 -2.16
N ALA A 133 -22.85 9.93 -2.83
CA ALA A 133 -22.59 9.11 -4.02
C ALA A 133 -21.97 7.75 -3.71
N VAL A 134 -21.42 7.56 -2.50
CA VAL A 134 -20.66 6.36 -2.12
C VAL A 134 -21.49 5.08 -2.27
N ALA A 135 -22.77 5.11 -1.87
CA ALA A 135 -23.64 3.94 -1.97
C ALA A 135 -23.84 3.48 -3.42
N ASP A 136 -24.02 4.41 -4.35
CA ASP A 136 -24.18 4.12 -5.77
C ASP A 136 -22.87 3.62 -6.38
N ARG A 137 -21.73 4.21 -6.00
CA ARG A 137 -20.40 3.73 -6.44
C ARG A 137 -20.10 2.32 -5.93
N ARG A 138 -20.42 2.02 -4.67
CA ARG A 138 -20.30 0.67 -4.10
C ARG A 138 -21.11 -0.35 -4.88
N ARG A 139 -22.35 0.00 -5.24
CA ARG A 139 -23.21 -0.85 -6.07
C ARG A 139 -22.58 -1.11 -7.44
N ALA A 140 -22.07 -0.07 -8.11
CA ALA A 140 -21.40 -0.22 -9.40
C ALA A 140 -20.14 -1.11 -9.31
N LEU A 141 -19.34 -0.99 -8.24
CA LEU A 141 -18.18 -1.86 -8.00
C LEU A 141 -18.60 -3.32 -7.80
N ALA A 142 -19.63 -3.56 -6.98
CA ALA A 142 -20.17 -4.91 -6.80
C ALA A 142 -20.65 -5.52 -8.13
N GLU A 143 -21.30 -4.72 -8.98
CA GLU A 143 -21.74 -5.15 -10.30
C GLU A 143 -20.60 -5.54 -11.24
N LEU A 144 -19.48 -4.81 -11.22
CA LEU A 144 -18.26 -5.13 -11.99
C LEU A 144 -17.63 -6.45 -11.54
N THR A 145 -17.77 -6.80 -10.27
CA THR A 145 -17.20 -8.04 -9.72
C THR A 145 -18.14 -9.24 -9.80
N ARG A 146 -19.32 -9.09 -10.44
CA ARG A 146 -20.24 -10.22 -10.63
C ARG A 146 -19.58 -11.33 -11.44
N ARG A 147 -19.93 -12.56 -11.07
CA ARG A 147 -19.41 -13.75 -11.73
C ARG A 147 -19.93 -13.84 -13.16
N ALA A 148 -19.09 -14.32 -14.07
CA ALA A 148 -19.57 -14.80 -15.36
C ALA A 148 -20.50 -15.99 -15.14
N HIS A 149 -21.67 -15.98 -15.77
CA HIS A 149 -22.58 -17.12 -15.84
C HIS A 149 -22.02 -18.22 -16.72
#